data_AF-A0A1M6MSJ9-F1
#
_entry.id   AF-A0A1M6MSJ9-F1
#
_cell.length_a   1.000
_cell.length_b   1.000
_cell.length_c   1.000
_cell.angle_alpha   90.00
_cell.angle_beta   90.00
_cell.angle_gamma   90.00
#
_symmetry.space_group_name_H-M   'P 1'
#
loop_
_entity.id
_entity.type
_entity.pdbx_description
1 polymer ?
#
loop_
_entity_poly.entity_id
_entity_poly.type
_entity_poly.pdbx_seq_one_letter_code
_entity_poly.pdbx_strand_id
1 'polypeptide(L)' 'MHLLVNIDVPELGPAVDFYHDALGLTLDRFLDDDVAELSGTSSRLYLLQNAADTPSSSPGSMPRHYRRH' A
#
# COMPACT_ATOMS: atom_id res chain seq x y z
N MET A 1 17.89 13.41 -3.99
CA MET A 1 17.55 12.02 -3.60
C MET A 1 16.04 11.88 -3.70
N HIS A 2 15.52 10.85 -4.36
CA HIS A 2 14.08 10.60 -4.47
C HIS A 2 13.74 9.39 -3.62
N LEU A 3 12.93 9.60 -2.56
CA LEU A 3 12.44 8.53 -1.71
C LEU A 3 11.12 7.99 -2.29
N LEU A 4 11.03 6.66 -2.35
CA LEU A 4 9.83 5.92 -2.72
C LEU A 4 9.43 5.04 -1.55
N VAL A 5 8.14 5.01 -1.22
CA VAL A 5 7.60 4.21 -0.12
C VAL A 5 6.62 3.19 -0.70
N ASN A 6 6.90 1.91 -0.50
CA ASN A 6 6.00 0.82 -0.87
C ASN A 6 5.35 0.26 0.39
N ILE A 7 4.02 0.13 0.39
CA ILE A 7 3.25 -0.39 1.52
C ILE A 7 2.37 -1.53 1.01
N ASP A 8 2.53 -2.71 1.60
CA ASP A 8 1.63 -3.84 1.34
C ASP A 8 0.26 -3.55 1.96
N VAL A 9 -0.81 -3.82 1.21
CA VAL A 9 -2.20 -3.66 1.66
C VAL A 9 -3.04 -4.87 1.22
N PRO A 10 -4.10 -5.26 1.95
CA PRO A 10 -4.91 -6.41 1.57
C PRO A 10 -5.75 -6.14 0.32
N GLU A 11 -6.25 -4.92 0.18
CA GLU A 11 -7.12 -4.46 -0.92
C GLU A 11 -6.83 -2.99 -1.18
N LEU A 12 -6.79 -2.57 -2.46
CA LEU A 12 -6.43 -1.20 -2.81
C LEU A 12 -7.50 -0.18 -2.40
N GLY A 13 -8.79 -0.43 -2.72
CA GLY A 13 -9.86 0.52 -2.45
C GLY A 13 -9.93 0.98 -0.99
N PRO A 14 -10.15 0.04 -0.04
CA PRO A 14 -10.17 0.37 1.39
C PRO A 14 -8.89 1.03 1.88
N ALA A 15 -7.73 0.65 1.34
CA ALA A 15 -6.47 1.26 1.73
C ALA A 15 -6.29 2.69 1.19
N VAL A 16 -6.72 2.96 -0.04
CA VAL A 16 -6.74 4.32 -0.61
C VAL A 16 -7.61 5.22 0.27
N ASP A 17 -8.83 4.77 0.61
CA ASP A 17 -9.74 5.52 1.47
C ASP A 17 -9.12 5.78 2.85
N PHE A 18 -8.50 4.76 3.46
CA PHE A 18 -7.82 4.89 4.74
C PHE A 18 -6.71 5.95 4.72
N TYR A 19 -5.82 5.92 3.71
CA TYR A 19 -4.72 6.87 3.62
C TYR A 19 -5.17 8.27 3.17
N HIS A 20 -6.26 8.36 2.42
CA HIS A 20 -6.93 9.62 2.15
C HIS A 20 -7.46 10.26 3.44
N ASP A 21 -8.25 9.51 4.22
CA ASP A 21 -8.90 10.03 5.43
C ASP A 21 -7.90 10.31 6.55
N ALA A 22 -6.90 9.45 6.73
CA ALA A 22 -5.94 9.57 7.83
C ALA A 22 -4.87 10.64 7.58
N LEU A 23 -4.42 10.79 6.33
CA LEU A 23 -3.24 11.59 5.99
C LEU A 23 -3.48 12.65 4.90
N GLY A 24 -4.67 12.71 4.30
CA GLY A 24 -4.98 13.62 3.21
C GLY A 24 -4.32 13.24 1.89
N LEU A 25 -3.92 11.98 1.69
CA LEU A 25 -3.28 11.55 0.44
C LEU A 25 -4.29 11.52 -0.71
N THR A 26 -3.79 11.70 -1.92
CA THR A 26 -4.59 11.67 -3.15
C THR A 26 -4.16 10.52 -4.02
N LEU A 27 -5.12 9.75 -4.52
CA LEU A 27 -4.88 8.73 -5.55
C LEU A 27 -4.59 9.41 -6.89
N ASP A 28 -3.44 9.13 -7.47
CA ASP A 28 -3.07 9.66 -8.79
C ASP A 28 -3.40 8.69 -9.92
N ARG A 29 -3.10 7.41 -9.73
CA ARG A 29 -3.38 6.34 -10.71
C ARG A 29 -3.30 4.96 -10.08
N PHE A 30 -3.92 4.01 -10.76
CA PHE A 30 -3.59 2.59 -10.62
C PHE A 30 -2.52 2.21 -11.64
N LEU A 31 -1.60 1.35 -11.23
CA LEU A 31 -0.63 0.69 -12.09
C LEU A 31 -1.02 -0.78 -12.12
N ASP A 32 -1.41 -1.27 -13.29
CA ASP A 32 -2.04 -2.58 -13.44
C ASP A 32 -3.24 -2.76 -12.48
N ASP A 33 -3.51 -3.98 -12.03
CA ASP A 33 -4.68 -4.31 -11.20
C ASP A 33 -4.35 -4.40 -9.70
N ASP A 34 -3.07 -4.31 -9.31
CA ASP A 34 -2.59 -4.61 -7.96
C ASP A 34 -1.75 -3.49 -7.31
N VAL A 35 -1.61 -2.33 -7.95
CA VAL A 35 -0.85 -1.19 -7.40
C VAL A 35 -1.61 0.13 -7.49
N ALA A 36 -1.60 0.91 -6.41
CA ALA A 36 -2.11 2.29 -6.39
C ALA A 36 -0.98 3.29 -6.05
N GLU A 37 -0.86 4.35 -6.85
CA GLU A 37 0.08 5.45 -6.62
C GLU A 37 -0.61 6.61 -5.90
N LEU A 38 -0.10 7.00 -4.74
CA LEU A 38 -0.59 8.11 -3.93
C LEU A 38 0.43 9.28 -3.90
N SER A 39 -0.10 10.50 -3.86
CA SER A 39 0.63 11.74 -3.61
C SER A 39 0.02 12.54 -2.44
N GLY A 40 0.62 13.69 -2.13
CA GLY A 40 0.24 14.52 -0.96
C GLY A 40 1.30 14.59 0.12
N THR A 41 2.43 13.87 -0.05
CA THR A 41 3.62 14.00 0.82
C THR A 41 4.85 14.46 0.02
N SER A 42 6.00 14.61 0.69
CA SER A 42 7.28 14.88 0.03
C SER A 42 7.83 13.71 -0.78
N SER A 43 7.19 12.54 -0.72
CA SER A 43 7.59 11.30 -1.42
C SER A 43 6.41 10.65 -2.14
N ARG A 44 6.70 9.90 -3.21
CA ARG A 44 5.71 9.03 -3.87
C ARG A 44 5.47 7.80 -3.01
N LEU A 45 4.20 7.44 -2.86
CA LEU A 45 3.78 6.29 -2.06
C LEU A 45 3.01 5.31 -2.94
N TYR A 46 3.36 4.04 -2.87
CA TYR A 46 2.71 2.97 -3.63
C TYR A 46 2.08 1.97 -2.66
N LEU A 47 0.80 1.71 -2.86
CA LEU A 47 0.10 0.63 -2.19
C LEU A 47 0.19 -0.61 -3.08
N LEU A 48 0.69 -1.71 -2.53
CA LEU A 48 0.86 -2.98 -3.23
C LEU A 48 -0.14 -4.00 -2.68
N GLN A 49 -1.07 -4.44 -3.51
CA GLN A 49 -2.08 -5.41 -3.09
C GLN A 49 -1.45 -6.78 -2.87
N ASN A 50 -1.41 -7.20 -1.62
CA ASN A 50 -0.95 -8.51 -1.20
C ASN A 50 -1.99 -9.09 -0.24
N ALA A 51 -2.56 -10.25 -0.59
CA ALA A 51 -3.58 -10.87 0.24
C ALA A 51 -3.05 -11.17 1.65
N ALA A 52 -3.90 -10.99 2.66
CA ALA A 52 -3.61 -11.39 4.02
C ALA A 52 -3.25 -12.88 4.10
N ASP A 53 -2.50 -13.25 5.12
CA ASP A 53 -2.07 -14.63 5.38
C ASP A 53 -1.17 -15.26 4.30
N THR A 54 -0.70 -14.47 3.33
CA THR A 54 0.35 -14.89 2.40
C THR A 54 1.75 -14.62 2.98
N PRO A 55 2.80 -15.39 2.61
CA PRO A 55 4.16 -15.17 3.10
C PRO A 55 4.71 -13.81 2.64
N SER A 56 5.37 -13.07 3.54
CA SER A 56 6.08 -11.84 3.14
C SER A 56 7.42 -12.19 2.48
N SER A 57 7.49 -12.08 1.16
CA SER A 57 8.70 -12.07 0.30
C SER A 57 9.60 -13.32 0.27
N SER A 58 9.67 -14.12 1.34
CA SER A 58 10.56 -15.27 1.47
C SER A 58 9.81 -16.50 2.01
N PRO A 59 10.17 -17.72 1.56
CA PRO A 59 9.65 -18.95 2.15
C PRO A 59 9.96 -19.01 3.66
N GLY A 60 8.93 -19.24 4.48
CA GLY A 60 9.06 -19.29 5.94
C GLY A 60 8.92 -17.94 6.65
N SER A 61 8.69 -16.85 5.92
CA SER A 61 8.32 -15.57 6.54
C SER A 61 6.96 -15.65 7.23
N MET A 62 6.79 -14.82 8.26
CA MET A 62 5.50 -14.66 8.91
C MET A 62 4.43 -14.20 7.90
N PRO A 63 3.20 -14.71 8.01
CA PRO A 63 2.10 -14.27 7.15
C PRO A 63 1.81 -12.78 7.34
N ARG A 64 1.33 -12.13 6.27
CA ARG A 64 0.94 -10.72 6.32
C ARG A 64 -0.30 -10.53 7.21
N HIS A 65 -0.19 -9.65 8.20
CA HIS A 65 -1.27 -9.31 9.12
C HIS A 65 -1.50 -7.79 9.17
N TYR A 66 -2.66 -7.35 8.67
CA TYR A 66 -2.99 -5.93 8.52
C TYR A 66 -3.81 -5.36 9.69
N ARG A 67 -3.80 -6.00 10.86
CA ARG A 67 -4.62 -5.60 12.03
C ARG A 67 -4.35 -4.17 12.56
N ARG A 68 -3.32 -3.51 12.07
CA ARG A 68 -2.88 -2.17 12.50
C ARG A 68 -2.94 -1.13 11.37
N HIS A 69 -3.42 -1.53 10.19
CA HIS A 69 -3.90 -0.59 9.18
C HIS A 69 -5.29 -0.14 9.62
#